data_AF-A0AAE0FJW5-F1
#
_entry.id   AF-A0AAE0FJW5-F1
#
_cell.length_a   1.000
_cell.length_b   1.000
_cell.length_c   1.000
_cell.angle_alpha   90.00
_cell.angle_beta   90.00
_cell.angle_gamma   90.00
#
_symmetry.space_group_name_H-M   'P 1'
#
loop_
_entity.id
_entity.type
_entity.pdbx_description
1 polymer ?
#
loop_
_entity_poly.entity_id
_entity_poly.type
_entity_poly.pdbx_seq_one_letter_code
_entity_poly.pdbx_strand_id
1 'polypeptide(L)'
;MACGAQHDPPPRDKTDWKFEDTKPHFETHGAFNLELFAAEDNHILSVYCTVTDSCFEKDWAGKACYGNPPFEHHLILQCLRKALRDHAREPASTKFLFLLPKWETAS
;
A
#
# COMPACT_ATOMS: atom_id res chain seq x y z
N MET A 1 24.30 42.34 6.70
CA MET A 1 23.64 41.52 5.67
C MET A 1 24.39 40.21 5.55
N ALA A 2 23.76 39.09 5.88
CA ALA A 2 24.23 37.76 5.52
C ALA A 2 22.99 36.89 5.29
N CYS A 3 22.70 36.56 4.03
CA CYS A 3 21.70 35.57 3.65
C CYS A 3 22.27 34.20 4.00
N GLY A 4 21.69 33.52 5.00
CA GLY A 4 22.04 32.13 5.30
C GLY A 4 21.68 31.25 4.10
N ALA A 5 22.61 30.39 3.69
CA ALA A 5 22.35 29.40 2.66
C ALA A 5 21.20 28.49 3.13
N GLN A 6 20.07 28.55 2.41
CA GLN A 6 19.00 27.59 2.58
C GLN A 6 19.50 26.25 2.03
N HIS A 7 19.78 25.30 2.93
CA HIS A 7 19.90 23.91 2.52
C HIS A 7 18.49 23.40 2.22
N ASP A 8 18.25 23.01 0.98
CA ASP A 8 17.06 22.23 0.66
C ASP A 8 17.05 20.96 1.54
N PRO A 9 15.89 20.58 2.11
CA PRO A 9 15.80 19.33 2.82
C PRO A 9 16.16 18.18 1.87
N PRO A 10 16.80 17.12 2.37
CA PRO A 10 17.08 15.96 1.56
C PRO A 10 15.78 15.41 0.94
N PRO A 11 15.84 14.82 -0.27
CA PRO A 11 14.69 14.18 -0.87
C PRO A 11 14.08 13.19 0.11
N ARG A 12 12.75 13.20 0.24
CA ARG A 12 12.04 12.27 1.11
C ARG A 12 12.37 10.84 0.69
N ASP A 13 12.78 10.02 1.65
CA ASP A 13 12.90 8.58 1.46
C ASP A 13 11.53 8.02 1.05
N LYS A 14 11.49 7.41 -0.14
CA LYS A 14 10.28 6.81 -0.69
C LYS A 14 10.18 5.33 -0.35
N THR A 15 11.04 4.81 0.53
CA THR A 15 11.05 3.41 0.96
C THR A 15 10.43 3.21 2.34
N ASP A 16 9.81 4.24 2.92
CA ASP A 16 9.03 4.18 4.17
C ASP A 16 7.96 3.06 4.20
N TRP A 17 7.57 2.55 3.03
CA TRP A 17 6.63 1.45 2.87
C TRP A 17 7.28 0.06 2.96
N LYS A 18 8.61 -0.07 2.97
CA LYS A 18 9.27 -1.38 3.13
C LYS A 18 9.35 -1.71 4.62
N PHE A 19 8.58 -2.70 5.08
CA PHE A 19 8.66 -3.19 6.45
C PHE A 19 9.51 -4.47 6.52
N GLU A 20 10.33 -4.59 7.57
CA GLU A 20 10.97 -5.84 7.93
C GLU A 20 10.03 -6.66 8.86
N ASP A 21 9.91 -7.96 8.59
CA ASP A 21 9.29 -8.99 9.44
C ASP A 21 7.82 -8.78 9.90
N THR A 22 6.92 -8.44 8.98
CA THR A 22 5.48 -8.36 9.25
C THR A 22 4.73 -9.68 9.06
N LYS A 23 5.39 -10.73 8.55
CA LYS A 23 4.80 -12.06 8.29
C LYS A 23 3.96 -12.61 9.47
N PRO A 24 4.42 -12.53 10.73
CA PRO A 24 3.64 -13.04 11.86
C PRO A 24 2.26 -12.37 12.05
N HIS A 25 2.11 -11.11 11.63
CA HIS A 25 0.86 -10.36 11.76
C HIS A 25 -0.16 -10.74 10.66
N PHE A 26 0.32 -11.16 9.49
CA PHE A 26 -0.55 -11.62 8.39
C PHE A 26 -1.18 -12.97 8.69
N GLU A 27 -0.41 -13.89 9.29
CA GLU A 27 -0.89 -15.23 9.66
C GLU A 27 -2.03 -15.18 10.69
N THR A 28 -2.06 -14.17 11.54
CA THR A 28 -3.10 -14.02 12.59
C THR A 28 -4.37 -13.31 12.12
N HIS A 29 -4.33 -12.50 11.06
CA HIS A 29 -5.46 -11.63 10.68
C HIS A 29 -6.10 -11.97 9.32
N GLY A 30 -5.55 -12.93 8.60
CA GLY A 30 -6.25 -13.59 7.49
C GLY A 30 -5.32 -14.13 6.42
N ALA A 31 -5.71 -15.23 5.80
CA ALA A 31 -5.09 -15.71 4.57
C ALA A 31 -5.41 -14.73 3.43
N PHE A 32 -4.58 -13.69 3.26
CA PHE A 32 -4.65 -12.80 2.11
C PHE A 32 -4.23 -13.55 0.85
N ASN A 33 -4.88 -13.24 -0.27
CA ASN A 33 -4.67 -13.89 -1.55
C ASN A 33 -3.90 -13.03 -2.56
N LEU A 34 -3.80 -11.72 -2.31
CA LEU A 34 -3.19 -10.79 -3.23
C LEU A 34 -2.52 -9.63 -2.48
N GLU A 35 -1.24 -9.43 -2.72
CA GLU A 35 -0.50 -8.26 -2.27
C GLU A 35 -0.46 -7.20 -3.38
N LEU A 36 -0.97 -6.01 -3.07
CA LEU A 36 -1.26 -4.98 -4.06
C LEU A 36 -0.03 -4.14 -4.40
N PHE A 37 0.95 -4.05 -3.50
CA PHE A 37 2.12 -3.19 -3.66
C PHE A 37 3.36 -3.92 -3.13
N ALA A 38 4.13 -4.50 -4.04
CA ALA A 38 5.37 -5.19 -3.71
C ALA A 38 6.40 -5.06 -4.84
N ALA A 39 7.56 -5.66 -4.60
CA ALA A 39 8.65 -5.90 -5.52
C ALA A 39 9.18 -7.33 -5.28
N GLU A 40 10.03 -7.80 -6.19
CA GLU A 40 10.65 -9.14 -6.11
C GLU A 40 11.43 -9.37 -4.81
N ASP A 41 11.94 -8.31 -4.18
CA ASP A 41 12.78 -8.38 -2.99
C ASP A 41 12.03 -8.19 -1.66
N ASN A 42 10.74 -7.82 -1.70
CA ASN A 42 10.01 -7.45 -0.49
C ASN A 42 8.55 -7.92 -0.42
N HIS A 43 8.12 -8.75 -1.37
CA HIS A 43 6.80 -9.37 -1.30
C HIS A 43 6.68 -10.27 -0.06
N ILE A 44 5.53 -10.20 0.60
CA ILE A 44 5.18 -11.01 1.76
C ILE A 44 4.40 -12.25 1.31
N LEU A 45 3.52 -12.08 0.32
CA LEU A 45 2.70 -13.15 -0.25
C LEU A 45 3.34 -13.75 -1.50
N SER A 46 2.90 -14.96 -1.88
CA SER A 46 3.32 -15.60 -3.14
C SER A 46 2.66 -15.01 -4.38
N VAL A 47 1.53 -14.31 -4.20
CA VAL A 47 0.79 -13.65 -5.28
C VAL A 47 0.77 -12.15 -4.99
N TYR A 48 1.47 -11.39 -5.81
CA TYR A 48 1.66 -9.96 -5.62
C TYR A 48 1.63 -9.18 -6.94
N CYS A 49 1.60 -7.86 -6.82
CA CYS A 49 1.65 -6.91 -7.93
C CYS A 49 2.92 -6.08 -7.80
N THR A 50 3.47 -5.65 -8.93
CA THR A 50 4.69 -4.85 -8.98
C THR A 50 4.44 -3.56 -9.76
N VAL A 51 5.47 -2.72 -9.90
CA VAL A 51 5.38 -1.51 -10.73
C VAL A 51 5.13 -1.83 -12.21
N THR A 52 5.61 -2.99 -12.70
CA THR A 52 5.42 -3.43 -14.09
C THR A 52 4.17 -4.29 -14.27
N ASP A 53 3.64 -4.86 -13.18
CA ASP A 53 2.39 -5.62 -13.15
C ASP A 53 1.42 -4.95 -12.17
N SER A 54 0.80 -3.87 -12.65
CA SER A 54 0.04 -2.92 -11.85
C SER A 54 -1.20 -3.55 -11.20
N CYS A 55 -1.32 -3.38 -9.88
CA CYS A 55 -2.52 -3.85 -9.16
C CYS A 55 -3.80 -3.15 -9.60
N PHE A 56 -3.71 -1.95 -10.16
CA PHE A 56 -4.88 -1.18 -10.60
C PHE A 56 -5.56 -1.73 -11.84
N GLU A 57 -4.87 -2.59 -12.59
CA GLU A 57 -5.38 -3.28 -13.77
C GLU A 57 -5.98 -4.66 -13.42
N LYS A 58 -5.77 -5.15 -12.19
CA LYS A 58 -6.27 -6.44 -11.72
C LYS A 58 -7.65 -6.31 -11.07
N ASP A 59 -8.44 -7.39 -11.13
CA ASP A 59 -9.69 -7.48 -10.37
C ASP A 59 -9.39 -7.78 -8.89
N TRP A 60 -10.00 -7.01 -7.99
CA TRP A 60 -9.90 -7.21 -6.54
C TRP A 60 -11.17 -7.83 -5.95
N ALA A 61 -12.27 -7.86 -6.71
CA ALA A 61 -13.52 -8.45 -6.25
C ALA A 61 -13.35 -9.94 -5.98
N GLY A 62 -13.96 -10.40 -4.88
CA GLY A 62 -13.88 -11.79 -4.42
C GLY A 62 -12.54 -12.20 -3.81
N LYS A 63 -11.65 -11.25 -3.49
CA LYS A 63 -10.31 -11.53 -2.95
C LYS A 63 -10.12 -10.91 -1.56
N ALA A 64 -9.26 -11.53 -0.75
CA ALA A 64 -8.65 -10.88 0.41
C ALA A 64 -7.34 -10.20 -0.02
N CYS A 65 -7.35 -8.88 -0.12
CA CYS A 65 -6.20 -8.10 -0.58
C CYS A 65 -5.48 -7.43 0.59
N TYR A 66 -4.15 -7.44 0.51
CA TYR A 66 -3.28 -6.68 1.39
C TYR A 66 -2.62 -5.55 0.59
N GLY A 67 -2.65 -4.33 1.11
CA GLY A 67 -2.02 -3.18 0.46
C GLY A 67 -1.17 -2.37 1.42
N ASN A 68 0.07 -2.14 1.00
CA ASN A 68 0.98 -1.20 1.66
C ASN A 68 1.52 -0.25 0.58
N PRO A 69 0.67 0.69 0.10
CA PRO A 69 1.03 1.56 -1.01
C PRO A 69 2.20 2.46 -0.65
N PRO A 70 2.97 2.94 -1.64
CA PRO A 70 3.84 4.09 -1.44
C PRO A 70 3.03 5.24 -0.83
N PHE A 71 3.60 5.91 0.17
CA PHE A 71 2.92 6.94 0.97
C PHE A 71 2.78 8.28 0.24
N GLU A 72 2.24 8.21 -0.98
CA GLU A 72 1.90 9.31 -1.86
C GLU A 72 0.37 9.47 -1.90
N HIS A 73 -0.11 10.68 -1.66
CA HIS A 73 -1.53 10.99 -1.50
C HIS A 73 -2.40 10.45 -2.66
N HIS A 74 -1.96 10.62 -3.91
CA HIS A 74 -2.73 10.19 -5.07
C HIS A 74 -2.85 8.66 -5.17
N LEU A 75 -1.79 7.91 -4.83
CA LEU A 75 -1.81 6.44 -4.82
C LEU A 75 -2.71 5.89 -3.72
N ILE A 76 -2.64 6.47 -2.51
CA ILE A 76 -3.51 6.09 -1.39
C ILE A 76 -4.98 6.30 -1.78
N LEU A 77 -5.33 7.49 -2.30
CA LEU A 77 -6.71 7.77 -2.72
C LEU A 77 -7.18 6.86 -3.85
N GLN A 78 -6.34 6.59 -4.85
CA GLN A 78 -6.68 5.69 -5.95
C GLN A 78 -6.94 4.27 -5.43
N CYS A 79 -6.09 3.79 -4.52
CA CYS A 79 -6.22 2.50 -3.87
C CYS A 79 -7.55 2.38 -3.11
N LEU A 80 -7.84 3.30 -2.20
CA LEU A 80 -9.07 3.29 -1.40
C LEU A 80 -10.33 3.40 -2.27
N ARG A 81 -10.31 4.23 -3.32
CA ARG A 81 -11.43 4.35 -4.27
C ARG A 81 -11.67 3.05 -5.03
N LYS A 82 -10.61 2.37 -5.48
CA LYS A 82 -10.75 1.09 -6.18
C LYS A 82 -11.25 0.00 -5.22
N ALA A 83 -10.73 -0.05 -4.00
CA ALA A 83 -11.17 -0.97 -2.96
C ALA A 83 -12.67 -0.87 -2.70
N LEU A 84 -13.21 0.35 -2.57
CA LEU A 84 -14.64 0.58 -2.42
C LEU A 84 -15.45 0.08 -3.63
N ARG A 85 -14.98 0.35 -4.86
CA ARG A 85 -15.66 -0.11 -6.08
C ARG A 85 -15.69 -1.64 -6.19
N ASP A 86 -14.57 -2.31 -5.91
CA ASP A 86 -14.50 -3.76 -6.03
C ASP A 86 -15.20 -4.48 -4.87
N HIS A 87 -15.13 -3.94 -3.65
CA HIS A 87 -15.96 -4.41 -2.55
C HIS A 87 -17.44 -4.32 -2.88
N ALA A 88 -17.91 -3.23 -3.50
CA ALA A 88 -19.31 -3.08 -3.87
C ALA A 88 -19.79 -4.12 -4.91
N ARG A 89 -18.88 -4.66 -5.72
CA ARG A 89 -19.19 -5.72 -6.70
C ARG A 89 -19.40 -7.08 -6.01
N GLU A 90 -18.58 -7.41 -5.01
CA GLU A 90 -18.66 -8.67 -4.27
C GLU A 90 -18.39 -8.50 -2.75
N PRO A 91 -19.31 -7.91 -1.99
CA PRO A 91 -19.04 -7.48 -0.61
C PRO A 91 -18.86 -8.64 0.38
N ALA A 92 -19.45 -9.81 0.11
CA ALA A 92 -19.37 -10.96 1.02
C ALA A 92 -18.00 -11.65 1.02
N SER A 93 -17.30 -11.61 -0.12
CA SER A 93 -16.05 -12.32 -0.39
C SER A 93 -14.84 -11.40 -0.50
N THR A 94 -15.05 -10.09 -0.65
CA THR A 94 -13.96 -9.11 -0.80
C THR A 94 -13.55 -8.53 0.54
N LYS A 95 -12.25 -8.55 0.85
CA LYS A 95 -11.69 -7.98 2.09
C LYS A 95 -10.40 -7.22 1.79
N PHE A 96 -10.15 -6.16 2.54
CA PHE A 96 -8.94 -5.35 2.39
C PHE A 96 -8.29 -5.08 3.74
N LEU A 97 -6.96 -5.16 3.79
CA LEU A 97 -6.12 -4.62 4.85
C LEU A 97 -5.15 -3.62 4.23
N PHE A 98 -5.16 -2.38 4.72
CA PHE A 98 -4.24 -1.34 4.25
C PHE A 98 -3.35 -0.83 5.38
N LEU A 99 -2.04 -0.78 5.13
CA LEU A 99 -1.11 -0.01 5.96
C LEU A 99 -0.98 1.39 5.37
N LEU A 100 -1.29 2.39 6.18
CA LEU A 100 -1.25 3.80 5.80
C LEU A 100 -0.39 4.57 6.80
N PRO A 101 0.28 5.65 6.35
CA PRO A 101 1.09 6.46 7.24
C PRO A 101 0.20 7.15 8.27
N LYS A 102 0.65 7.18 9.53
CA LYS A 102 0.08 8.07 10.53
C LYS A 102 0.67 9.47 10.35
N TRP A 103 -0.09 10.38 9.75
CA TRP A 103 0.28 11.79 9.70
C TRP A 103 -0.27 12.51 10.92
N GLU A 104 0.56 12.70 11.94
CA GLU A 104 0.18 13.36 13.21
C GLU A 104 -0.42 14.77 13.02
N THR A 105 -0.16 15.41 11.86
CA THR A 105 -0.61 16.76 11.52
C THR A 105 -1.79 16.80 10.56
N ALA A 106 -2.27 15.65 10.07
CA ALA A 106 -3.46 15.61 9.22
C ALA A 106 -4.71 15.80 10.09
N SER A 107 -5.52 16.80 9.74
CA SER A 107 -6.79 17.15 10.40
C SER A 107 -7.97 16.89 9.48
#